data_AF-A0A6I5RIR3-F1
#
_entry.id   AF-A0A6I5RIR3-F1
#
_cell.length_a   1.000
_cell.length_b   1.000
_cell.length_c   1.000
_cell.angle_alpha   90.00
_cell.angle_beta   90.00
_cell.angle_gamma   90.00
#
_symmetry.space_group_name_H-M   'P 1'
#
loop_
_entity.id
_entity.type
_entity.pdbx_description
1 polymer ?
#
loop_
_entity_poly.entity_id
_entity_poly.type
_entity_poly.pdbx_seq_one_letter_code
_entity_poly.pdbx_strand_id
1 'polypeptide(L)'
;MELNWLELRELLSAMNQTDIAELSLKGSDFELTIRRGASGAAVSSNGSDLTVLPSATTISSPPGPQPTQAPPPAATPHANNDRLVDVVAPVVGTFYRSPAPDEEPFVNTGDRIRTGQVV
;
A
#
# COMPACT_ATOMS: atom_id res chain seq x y z
N MET A 1 13.32 -18.41 -16.75
CA MET A 1 12.88 -19.81 -16.58
C MET A 1 11.42 -19.82 -16.99
N GLU A 2 11.12 -20.38 -18.16
CA GLU A 2 9.73 -20.47 -18.64
C GLU A 2 9.00 -21.54 -17.81
N LEU A 3 7.86 -21.19 -17.23
CA LEU A 3 7.08 -22.14 -16.44
C LEU A 3 6.32 -23.06 -17.40
N ASN A 4 6.63 -24.36 -17.40
CA ASN A 4 5.96 -25.32 -18.27
C ASN A 4 4.56 -25.68 -17.72
N TRP A 5 3.58 -25.86 -18.61
CA TRP A 5 2.21 -26.27 -18.26
C TRP A 5 2.15 -27.57 -17.44
N LEU A 6 3.11 -28.47 -17.66
CA LEU A 6 3.21 -29.73 -16.93
C LEU A 6 3.58 -29.50 -15.45
N GLU A 7 4.54 -28.62 -15.19
CA GLU A 7 4.98 -28.25 -13.82
C GLU A 7 3.88 -27.52 -13.05
N LEU A 8 3.10 -26.67 -13.74
CA LEU A 8 1.95 -26.00 -13.14
C LEU A 8 0.87 -27.01 -12.71
N ARG A 9 0.62 -28.05 -13.50
CA ARG A 9 -0.33 -29.12 -13.15
C ARG A 9 0.17 -29.95 -11.96
N GLU A 10 1.44 -30.28 -11.93
CA GLU A 10 2.03 -30.98 -10.78
C GLU A 10 1.96 -30.14 -9.51
N LEU A 11 2.27 -28.84 -9.60
CA LEU A 11 2.17 -27.89 -8.48
C LEU A 11 0.74 -27.77 -7.96
N LEU A 12 -0.25 -27.68 -8.86
CA LEU A 12 -1.66 -27.62 -8.48
C LEU A 12 -2.14 -28.93 -7.84
N SER A 13 -1.67 -30.08 -8.33
CA SER A 13 -1.97 -31.39 -7.76
C SER A 13 -1.32 -31.56 -6.37
N ALA A 14 -0.07 -31.13 -6.21
CA ALA A 14 0.62 -31.11 -4.92
C ALA A 14 -0.09 -30.18 -3.94
N MET A 15 -0.49 -28.97 -4.37
CA MET A 15 -1.24 -28.01 -3.56
C MET A 15 -2.62 -28.57 -3.14
N ASN A 16 -3.22 -29.47 -3.90
CA ASN A 16 -4.47 -30.13 -3.52
C ASN A 16 -4.25 -31.23 -2.46
N GLN A 17 -3.12 -31.94 -2.56
CA GLN A 17 -2.74 -32.98 -1.60
C GLN A 17 -2.22 -32.40 -0.27
N THR A 18 -1.66 -31.20 -0.30
CA THR A 18 -1.26 -30.44 0.89
C THR A 18 -2.36 -29.49 1.35
N ASP A 19 -2.43 -29.16 2.64
CA ASP A 19 -3.41 -28.18 3.15
C ASP A 19 -2.97 -26.72 2.94
N ILE A 20 -2.54 -26.39 1.72
CA ILE A 20 -2.03 -25.05 1.40
C ILE A 20 -3.19 -24.18 0.90
N ALA A 21 -3.44 -23.06 1.59
CA ALA A 21 -4.49 -22.11 1.26
C ALA A 21 -4.06 -21.07 0.20
N GLU A 22 -2.76 -20.77 0.11
CA GLU A 22 -2.22 -19.78 -0.81
C GLU A 22 -0.77 -20.12 -1.20
N LEU A 23 -0.45 -19.98 -2.48
CA LEU A 23 0.89 -20.12 -3.03
C LEU A 23 1.21 -18.90 -3.90
N SER A 24 2.36 -18.26 -3.65
CA SER A 24 2.85 -17.14 -4.45
C SER A 24 4.26 -17.46 -4.97
N LEU A 25 4.46 -17.34 -6.28
CA LEU A 25 5.72 -17.59 -6.96
C LEU A 25 6.12 -16.36 -7.78
N LYS A 26 7.29 -15.79 -7.48
CA LYS A 26 7.83 -14.63 -8.17
C LYS A 26 9.02 -15.04 -9.03
N GLY A 27 8.84 -15.01 -10.35
CA GLY A 27 9.90 -15.12 -11.33
C GLY A 27 10.44 -13.74 -11.71
N SER A 28 11.50 -13.73 -12.52
CA SER A 28 12.14 -12.50 -13.01
C SER A 28 11.24 -11.66 -13.92
N ASP A 29 10.26 -12.30 -14.59
CA ASP A 29 9.36 -11.70 -15.58
C ASP A 29 7.87 -11.94 -15.27
N PHE A 30 7.55 -12.79 -14.29
CA PHE A 30 6.16 -13.13 -13.97
C PHE A 30 5.96 -13.32 -12.47
N GLU A 31 4.72 -13.11 -12.02
CA GLU A 31 4.28 -13.41 -10.65
C GLU A 31 3.02 -14.27 -10.75
N LEU A 32 2.99 -15.39 -10.01
CA LEU A 32 1.89 -16.35 -10.02
C LEU A 32 1.38 -16.53 -8.60
N THR A 33 0.12 -16.17 -8.36
CA THR A 33 -0.56 -16.38 -7.07
C THR A 33 -1.74 -17.33 -7.25
N ILE A 34 -1.74 -18.42 -6.49
CA ILE A 34 -2.79 -19.45 -6.51
C ILE A 34 -3.41 -19.50 -5.12
N ARG A 35 -4.71 -19.24 -5.01
CA ARG A 35 -5.45 -19.24 -3.74
C ARG A 35 -6.54 -20.30 -3.77
N ARG A 36 -6.66 -21.06 -2.69
CA ARG A 36 -7.69 -22.09 -2.49
C ARG A 36 -8.71 -21.55 -1.49
N GLY A 37 -9.71 -20.81 -1.97
CA GLY A 37 -10.73 -20.19 -1.13
C GLY A 37 -11.95 -19.74 -1.93
N ALA A 38 -13.12 -20.22 -1.51
CA ALA A 38 -14.42 -19.94 -2.11
C ALA A 38 -14.72 -18.43 -2.09
N SER A 39 -15.24 -17.92 -3.20
CA SER A 39 -15.94 -16.64 -3.26
C SER A 39 -17.00 -16.58 -2.15
N GLY A 40 -16.74 -15.79 -1.11
CA GLY A 40 -17.60 -15.61 0.05
C GLY A 40 -17.58 -14.14 0.47
N ALA A 41 -18.72 -13.49 0.30
CA ALA A 41 -18.98 -12.09 0.55
C ALA A 41 -18.77 -11.68 2.03
N ALA A 42 -18.49 -10.39 2.25
CA ALA A 42 -18.90 -9.70 3.46
C ALA A 42 -19.50 -8.33 3.09
N VAL A 43 -20.83 -8.33 3.07
CA VAL A 43 -21.69 -7.17 3.22
C VAL A 43 -21.35 -6.45 4.53
N SER A 44 -21.27 -5.12 4.49
CA SER A 44 -21.43 -4.32 5.70
C SER A 44 -22.45 -3.23 5.43
N SER A 45 -23.66 -3.55 5.86
CA SER A 45 -24.80 -2.69 6.10
C SER A 45 -24.48 -1.60 7.11
N ASN A 46 -24.88 -0.36 6.82
CA ASN A 46 -25.23 0.60 7.87
C ASN A 46 -26.36 1.50 7.37
N GLY A 47 -27.59 1.10 7.69
CA GLY A 47 -28.74 2.01 7.75
C GLY A 47 -28.81 2.67 9.12
N SER A 48 -29.23 3.93 9.14
CA SER A 48 -29.92 4.54 10.28
C SER A 48 -30.56 5.84 9.83
N ASP A 49 -31.84 5.73 9.46
CA ASP A 49 -32.80 6.81 9.51
C ASP A 49 -33.02 7.20 10.98
N LEU A 50 -32.85 8.48 11.32
CA LEU A 50 -33.43 9.02 12.55
C LEU A 50 -33.79 10.50 12.40
N THR A 51 -35.08 10.70 12.21
CA THR A 51 -35.83 11.96 12.37
C THR A 51 -35.73 12.46 13.81
N VAL A 52 -35.27 13.69 14.04
CA VAL A 52 -35.64 14.51 15.22
C VAL A 52 -35.73 15.99 14.83
N LEU A 53 -36.88 16.58 15.11
CA LEU A 53 -37.18 18.02 15.19
C LEU A 53 -37.58 18.33 16.66
N PRO A 54 -37.75 19.60 17.06
CA PRO A 54 -36.75 20.55 17.52
C PRO A 54 -36.78 20.74 19.06
N SER A 55 -35.69 21.21 19.68
CA SER A 55 -35.74 21.80 21.02
C SER A 55 -34.58 22.77 21.25
N ALA A 56 -34.87 23.79 22.07
CA ALA A 56 -34.19 25.06 22.17
C ALA A 56 -32.87 25.05 22.97
N THR A 57 -31.97 25.94 22.53
CA THR A 57 -31.00 26.77 23.28
C THR A 57 -30.30 26.17 24.50
N THR A 58 -29.02 25.81 24.35
CA THR A 58 -27.92 26.22 25.26
C THR A 58 -26.60 26.27 24.50
N ILE A 59 -25.73 27.19 24.92
CA ILE A 59 -24.48 27.61 24.28
C ILE A 59 -23.40 26.54 24.45
N SER A 60 -22.78 26.10 23.35
CA SER A 60 -21.47 25.45 23.36
C SER A 60 -20.71 25.87 22.11
N SER A 61 -19.55 26.48 22.30
CA SER A 61 -18.65 26.94 21.24
C SER A 61 -18.34 25.79 20.27
N PRO A 62 -18.30 26.04 18.94
CA PRO A 62 -17.99 24.99 17.98
C PRO A 62 -16.58 24.43 18.29
N PRO A 63 -16.40 23.10 18.34
CA PRO A 63 -15.06 22.54 18.19
C PRO A 63 -14.52 23.08 16.87
N GLY A 64 -13.37 23.75 16.96
CA GLY A 64 -12.69 24.28 15.79
C GLY A 64 -12.48 23.15 14.77
N PRO A 65 -12.51 23.46 13.46
CA PRO A 65 -12.30 22.47 12.42
C PRO A 65 -10.97 21.76 12.68
N GLN A 66 -11.05 20.49 13.06
CA GLN A 66 -9.92 19.59 13.06
C GLN A 66 -9.46 19.51 11.60
N PRO A 67 -8.17 19.74 11.29
CA PRO A 67 -7.69 19.65 9.93
C PRO A 67 -7.90 18.21 9.45
N THR A 68 -8.87 18.05 8.56
CA THR A 68 -9.02 16.85 7.73
C THR A 68 -7.71 16.74 6.94
N GLN A 69 -6.88 15.75 7.25
CA GLN A 69 -5.71 15.45 6.43
C GLN A 69 -6.22 15.15 5.02
N ALA A 70 -5.88 16.03 4.09
CA ALA A 70 -6.15 15.82 2.68
C ALA A 70 -5.49 14.50 2.26
N PRO A 71 -6.15 13.68 1.43
CA PRO A 71 -5.52 12.51 0.85
C PRO A 71 -4.21 12.94 0.15
N PRO A 72 -3.12 12.15 0.29
CA PRO A 72 -1.85 12.50 -0.31
C PRO A 72 -2.04 12.76 -1.82
N PRO A 73 -1.40 13.80 -2.38
CA PRO A 73 -1.50 14.09 -3.80
C PRO A 73 -1.09 12.84 -4.59
N ALA A 74 -1.93 12.46 -5.55
CA ALA A 74 -1.63 11.36 -6.45
C ALA A 74 -0.30 11.65 -7.14
N ALA A 75 0.70 10.79 -6.92
CA ALA A 75 2.00 10.91 -7.56
C ALA A 75 1.79 10.91 -9.08
N THR A 76 2.13 12.02 -9.72
CA THR A 76 2.12 12.12 -11.18
C THR A 76 3.26 11.23 -11.68
N PRO A 77 3.00 10.26 -12.57
CA PRO A 77 4.06 9.44 -13.14
C PRO A 77 5.08 10.35 -13.82
N HIS A 78 6.29 10.41 -13.29
CA HIS A 78 7.39 11.02 -14.02
C HIS A 78 7.67 10.16 -15.25
N ALA A 79 7.91 10.81 -16.39
CA ALA A 79 8.27 10.12 -17.62
C ALA A 79 9.45 9.17 -17.35
N ASN A 80 9.26 7.89 -17.64
CA ASN A 80 10.24 6.85 -17.43
C ASN A 80 11.50 7.22 -18.24
N ASN A 81 12.50 7.76 -17.56
CA ASN A 81 13.76 8.12 -18.16
C ASN A 81 14.72 7.01 -17.79
N ASP A 82 15.16 6.23 -18.79
CA ASP A 82 16.07 5.08 -18.64
C ASP A 82 17.39 5.40 -17.91
N ARG A 83 17.67 6.68 -17.65
CA ARG A 83 18.86 7.19 -16.94
C ARG A 83 18.65 7.46 -15.46
N LEU A 84 17.42 7.34 -14.95
CA LEU A 84 17.06 7.59 -13.56
C LEU A 84 16.82 6.25 -12.85
N VAL A 85 17.10 6.21 -11.55
CA VAL A 85 16.82 5.05 -10.69
C VAL A 85 15.87 5.50 -9.60
N ASP A 86 14.71 4.85 -9.51
CA ASP A 86 13.72 5.13 -8.47
C ASP A 86 14.09 4.45 -7.15
N VAL A 87 13.99 5.20 -6.06
CA VAL A 87 14.12 4.68 -4.69
C VAL A 87 12.72 4.39 -4.16
N VAL A 88 12.27 3.14 -4.33
CA VAL A 88 10.93 2.70 -3.95
C VAL A 88 10.90 2.27 -2.48
N ALA A 89 9.88 2.71 -1.75
CA ALA A 89 9.68 2.28 -0.37
C ALA A 89 9.30 0.78 -0.31
N PRO A 90 10.00 -0.05 0.50
CA PRO A 90 9.69 -1.47 0.61
C PRO A 90 8.40 -1.76 1.40
N VAL A 91 7.97 -0.81 2.23
CA VAL A 91 6.77 -0.90 3.07
C VAL A 91 6.04 0.44 3.06
N VAL A 92 4.73 0.40 3.35
CA VAL A 92 3.92 1.62 3.52
C VAL A 92 4.26 2.29 4.85
N GLY A 93 4.49 3.59 4.83
CA GLY A 93 4.80 4.36 6.03
C GLY A 93 4.99 5.83 5.74
N THR A 94 5.56 6.54 6.71
CA THR A 94 5.90 7.96 6.60
C THR A 94 7.35 8.11 6.16
N PHE A 95 7.58 8.90 5.10
CA PHE A 95 8.92 9.23 4.64
C PHE A 95 9.47 10.45 5.40
N TYR A 96 10.73 10.37 5.85
CA TYR A 96 11.44 11.47 6.50
C TYR A 96 12.71 11.78 5.71
N ARG A 97 12.98 13.07 5.47
CA ARG A 97 14.20 13.53 4.79
C ARG A 97 15.38 13.74 5.74
N SER A 98 15.13 13.81 7.04
CA SER A 98 16.11 14.09 8.09
C SER A 98 15.93 13.11 9.25
N PRO A 99 16.98 12.85 10.05
CA PRO A 99 16.89 11.99 11.24
C PRO A 99 16.03 12.61 12.35
N ALA A 100 15.97 13.94 12.44
CA ALA A 100 15.13 14.68 13.37
C ALA A 100 14.64 16.01 12.73
N PRO A 101 13.63 16.69 13.31
CA PRO A 101 13.05 17.91 12.73
C PRO A 101 14.02 19.10 12.58
N ASP A 102 15.06 19.14 13.42
CA ASP A 102 16.05 20.22 13.47
C ASP A 102 17.40 19.79 12.85
N GLU A 103 17.51 18.54 12.40
CA GLU A 103 18.73 18.01 11.79
C GLU A 103 18.71 18.12 10.26
N GLU A 104 19.91 18.18 9.68
CA GLU A 104 20.09 18.28 8.23
C GLU A 104 19.52 17.05 7.49
N PRO A 105 19.09 17.21 6.22
CA PRO A 105 18.64 16.09 5.41
C PRO A 105 19.73 15.04 5.20
N PHE A 106 19.34 13.78 5.01
CA PHE A 106 20.28 12.70 4.67
C PHE A 106 21.04 12.98 3.37
N VAL A 107 20.37 13.60 2.39
CA VAL A 107 20.93 14.00 1.09
C VAL A 107 20.26 15.25 0.53
N ASN A 108 21.02 16.04 -0.24
CA ASN A 108 20.54 17.18 -1.02
C ASN A 108 20.61 16.93 -2.53
N THR A 109 19.87 17.74 -3.29
CA THR A 109 19.92 17.66 -4.76
C THR A 109 21.31 18.06 -5.26
N GLY A 110 21.92 17.18 -6.05
CA GLY A 110 23.29 17.36 -6.57
C GLY A 110 24.34 16.58 -5.78
N ASP A 111 23.99 16.02 -4.63
CA ASP A 111 24.91 15.18 -3.85
C ASP A 111 25.21 13.86 -4.57
N ARG A 112 26.45 13.40 -4.43
CA ARG A 112 26.89 12.11 -4.95
C ARG A 112 26.78 11.06 -3.85
N ILE A 113 25.87 10.12 -4.03
CA ILE A 113 25.59 9.03 -3.07
C ILE A 113 26.35 7.74 -3.39
N ARG A 114 26.47 6.85 -2.40
CA ARG A 114 27.10 5.52 -2.53
C ARG A 114 26.13 4.41 -2.12
N THR A 115 26.38 3.19 -2.59
CA THR A 115 25.62 2.01 -2.16
C THR A 115 25.70 1.85 -0.64
N GLY A 116 24.54 1.68 -0.01
CA GLY A 116 24.41 1.55 1.45
C GLY A 116 24.36 2.87 2.23
N GLN A 117 24.47 4.02 1.55
CA GLN A 117 24.22 5.32 2.17
C GLN A 117 22.71 5.50 2.40
N VAL A 118 22.36 6.09 3.54
CA VAL A 118 20.98 6.47 3.87
C VAL A 118 20.58 7.69 3.03
N VAL A 119 19.42 7.62 2.38
CA VAL A 119 18.86 8.64 1.48
C VAL A 119 17.40 8.93 1.80
#